data_AF-A0A7C5VH97-F1
#
_entry.id   AF-A0A7C5VH97-F1
#
_cell.length_a   1.000
_cell.length_b   1.000
_cell.length_c   1.000
_cell.angle_alpha   90.00
_cell.angle_beta   90.00
_cell.angle_gamma   90.00
#
_symmetry.space_group_name_H-M   'P 1'
#
loop_
_entity.id
_entity.type
_entity.pdbx_description
1 polymer ?
#
loop_
_entity_poly.entity_id
_entity_poly.type
_entity_poly.pdbx_seq_one_letter_code
_entity_poly.pdbx_strand_id
1 'polypeptide(L)'
;MGSICLIKIEYMTVFLTGATGFVGKNVLEKLLMKNLKVRVLVRNDKKIQKFIQSFSPKNYLKNLEIVYGDATKPETYEKYIE
;
A
#
# COMPACT_ATOMS: atom_id res chain seq x y z
N MET A 1 8.30 3.23 39.46
CA MET A 1 7.48 3.72 38.32
C MET A 1 7.21 2.56 37.39
N GLY A 2 5.97 2.07 37.35
CA GLY A 2 5.57 0.98 36.45
C GLY A 2 5.49 1.49 35.00
N SER A 3 6.21 0.83 34.10
CA SER A 3 6.22 1.13 32.68
C SER A 3 4.88 0.78 32.03
N ILE A 4 4.28 1.73 31.32
CA ILE A 4 3.09 1.50 30.50
C ILE A 4 3.50 0.74 29.24
N CYS A 5 3.01 -0.49 29.10
CA CYS A 5 3.11 -1.26 27.86
C CYS A 5 1.86 -0.99 27.02
N LEU A 6 1.95 -0.05 26.08
CA LEU A 6 0.92 0.18 25.08
C LEU A 6 1.25 -0.66 23.84
N ILE A 7 0.64 -1.83 23.74
CA ILE A 7 0.68 -2.63 22.51
C ILE A 7 -0.61 -2.33 21.74
N LYS A 8 -0.51 -1.45 20.73
CA LYS A 8 -1.58 -1.27 19.74
C LYS A 8 -1.21 -2.06 18.49
N ILE A 9 -1.91 -3.15 18.23
CA ILE A 9 -1.73 -3.95 17.02
C ILE A 9 -2.96 -3.78 16.12
N GLU A 10 -2.80 -3.09 14.99
CA GLU A 10 -3.82 -3.00 13.94
C GLU A 10 -3.33 -3.83 12.74
N TYR A 11 -3.93 -5.01 12.54
CA TYR A 11 -3.60 -5.96 11.45
C TYR A 11 -4.34 -5.66 10.13
N MET A 12 -4.63 -4.39 9.84
CA MET A 12 -5.37 -4.07 8.62
C MET A 12 -4.39 -3.92 7.45
N THR A 13 -4.43 -4.88 6.53
CA THR A 13 -3.79 -4.76 5.22
C THR A 13 -4.84 -4.30 4.21
N VAL A 14 -4.59 -3.20 3.52
CA VAL A 14 -5.49 -2.66 2.49
C VAL A 14 -5.01 -3.12 1.12
N PHE A 15 -5.87 -3.79 0.36
CA PHE A 15 -5.62 -4.09 -1.04
C PHE A 15 -6.21 -2.97 -1.91
N LEU A 16 -5.34 -2.18 -2.55
CA LEU A 16 -5.71 -1.00 -3.33
C LEU A 16 -5.45 -1.22 -4.82
N THR A 17 -6.53 -1.25 -5.60
CA THR A 17 -6.45 -1.20 -7.05
C THR A 17 -6.43 0.25 -7.53
N GLY A 18 -5.87 0.52 -8.71
CA GLY A 18 -5.88 1.86 -9.30
C GLY A 18 -5.03 2.91 -8.56
N ALA A 19 -4.10 2.50 -7.69
CA ALA A 19 -3.31 3.44 -6.89
C ALA A 19 -2.37 4.36 -7.70
N THR A 20 -2.16 4.07 -8.98
CA THR A 20 -1.41 4.93 -9.90
C THR A 20 -2.25 6.02 -10.58
N GLY A 21 -3.56 6.07 -10.30
CA GLY A 21 -4.48 7.11 -10.74
C GLY A 21 -4.50 8.33 -9.82
N PHE A 22 -5.28 9.36 -10.18
CA PHE A 22 -5.37 10.61 -9.42
C PHE A 22 -5.88 10.39 -7.99
N VAL A 23 -7.06 9.78 -7.84
CA VAL A 23 -7.66 9.49 -6.54
C VAL A 23 -6.86 8.42 -5.80
N GLY A 24 -6.50 7.33 -6.50
CA GLY A 24 -5.76 6.21 -5.92
C GLY A 24 -4.43 6.62 -5.30
N LYS A 25 -3.68 7.55 -5.92
CA LYS A 25 -2.43 8.08 -5.38
C LYS A 25 -2.64 8.80 -4.04
N ASN A 26 -3.65 9.66 -3.97
CA ASN A 26 -3.97 10.41 -2.75
C ASN A 26 -4.44 9.48 -1.61
N VAL A 27 -5.20 8.44 -1.96
CA VAL A 27 -5.63 7.41 -0.99
C VAL A 27 -4.41 6.62 -0.48
N LEU A 28 -3.55 6.16 -1.39
CA LEU A 28 -2.32 5.43 -1.05
C LEU A 28 -1.45 6.23 -0.08
N GLU A 29 -1.22 7.51 -0.36
CA GLU A 29 -0.44 8.40 0.50
C GLU A 29 -1.03 8.49 1.92
N LYS A 30 -2.34 8.72 2.04
CA LYS A 30 -3.02 8.79 3.35
C LYS A 30 -2.96 7.47 4.12
N LEU A 31 -3.07 6.33 3.44
CA LEU A 31 -2.98 5.01 4.07
C LEU A 31 -1.56 4.74 4.59
N LEU A 32 -0.54 5.04 3.78
CA LEU A 32 0.86 4.89 4.18
C LEU A 32 1.21 5.83 5.35
N MET A 33 0.75 7.08 5.34
CA MET A 33 0.94 8.03 6.45
C MET A 33 0.24 7.61 7.74
N LYS A 34 -0.84 6.82 7.65
CA LYS A 34 -1.49 6.16 8.80
C LYS A 34 -0.73 4.92 9.28
N ASN A 35 0.44 4.63 8.69
CA ASN A 35 1.27 3.47 8.96
C ASN A 35 0.53 2.13 8.75
N LEU A 36 -0.43 2.10 7.82
CA LEU A 36 -1.14 0.89 7.41
C LEU A 36 -0.35 0.14 6.34
N LYS A 37 -0.45 -1.19 6.34
CA LYS A 37 0.10 -2.03 5.26
C LYS A 37 -0.81 -1.92 4.04
N VAL A 38 -0.23 -1.61 2.88
CA VAL A 38 -0.99 -1.44 1.63
C VAL A 38 -0.38 -2.30 0.55
N ARG A 39 -1.19 -3.20 -0.02
CA ARG A 39 -0.89 -3.94 -1.25
C ARG A 39 -1.49 -3.19 -2.42
N VAL A 40 -0.69 -2.88 -3.42
CA VAL A 40 -1.14 -2.13 -4.59
C VAL A 40 -1.09 -3.00 -5.83
N LEU A 41 -2.23 -3.15 -6.51
CA LEU A 41 -2.29 -3.81 -7.81
C LEU A 41 -1.83 -2.86 -8.93
N VAL A 42 -0.75 -3.22 -9.62
CA VAL A 42 -0.13 -2.41 -10.67
C VAL A 42 0.01 -3.22 -11.96
N ARG A 43 -0.48 -2.64 -13.07
CA ARG A 43 -0.27 -3.18 -14.42
C ARG A 43 1.09 -2.80 -15.03
N ASN A 44 1.65 -1.65 -14.64
CA ASN A 44 2.91 -1.13 -15.20
C ASN A 44 3.73 -0.37 -14.13
N ASP A 45 5.00 -0.73 -14.03
CA ASP A 45 5.96 -0.18 -13.07
C ASP A 45 6.17 1.34 -13.13
N LYS A 46 6.11 1.94 -14.32
CA LYS A 46 6.59 3.32 -14.49
C LYS A 46 5.87 4.33 -13.59
N LYS A 47 4.57 4.16 -13.38
CA LYS A 47 3.78 5.09 -12.56
C LYS A 47 4.00 4.89 -11.07
N ILE A 48 4.12 3.65 -10.61
CA ILE A 48 4.36 3.36 -9.19
C ILE A 48 5.78 3.75 -8.79
N GLN A 49 6.77 3.57 -9.67
CA GLN A 49 8.13 4.03 -9.43
C GLN A 49 8.22 5.56 -9.29
N LYS A 50 7.52 6.32 -10.13
CA LYS A 50 7.41 7.78 -9.97
C LYS A 50 6.78 8.17 -8.64
N PHE A 51 5.75 7.44 -8.19
CA PHE A 51 5.15 7.64 -6.87
C PHE A 51 6.18 7.44 -5.76
N ILE A 52 6.86 6.28 -5.76
CA ILE A 52 7.87 5.91 -4.76
C ILE A 52 9.01 6.93 -4.69
N GLN A 53 9.46 7.44 -5.83
CA GLN A 53 10.50 8.47 -5.90
C GLN A 53 10.02 9.81 -5.34
N SER A 54 8.76 10.19 -5.61
CA SER A 54 8.17 11.45 -5.16
C SER A 54 7.67 11.42 -3.71
N PHE A 55 7.40 10.23 -3.17
CA PHE A 55 6.75 10.08 -1.88
C PHE A 55 7.72 10.36 -0.73
N SER A 56 7.28 11.19 0.21
CA SER A 56 7.99 11.54 1.43
C SER A 56 6.98 11.59 2.58
N PRO A 57 7.29 11.06 3.76
CA PRO A 57 8.57 10.47 4.17
C PRO A 57 8.73 9.00 3.77
N LYS A 58 9.97 8.61 3.38
CA LYS A 58 10.29 7.27 2.84
C LYS A 58 10.13 6.12 3.85
N ASN A 59 10.10 6.42 5.14
CA ASN A 59 9.96 5.40 6.19
C ASN A 59 8.64 4.60 6.10
N TYR A 60 7.57 5.17 5.54
CA TYR A 60 6.30 4.47 5.35
C TYR A 60 6.30 3.54 4.13
N LEU A 61 7.27 3.65 3.21
CA LEU A 61 7.35 2.78 2.04
C LEU A 61 7.58 1.31 2.40
N LYS A 62 8.08 1.01 3.61
CA LYS A 62 8.18 -0.37 4.13
C LYS A 62 6.82 -1.07 4.25
N ASN A 63 5.74 -0.29 4.33
CA ASN A 63 4.37 -0.79 4.43
C ASN A 63 3.72 -0.95 3.03
N LEU A 64 4.42 -0.58 1.95
CA LEU A 64 3.94 -0.70 0.58
C LEU A 64 4.42 -2.02 -0.02
N GLU A 65 3.48 -2.84 -0.47
CA GLU A 65 3.72 -4.07 -1.22
C GLU A 65 3.15 -3.91 -2.64
N ILE A 66 3.96 -4.16 -3.67
CA ILE A 66 3.54 -4.02 -5.06
C ILE A 66 3.15 -5.40 -5.58
N VAL A 67 1.92 -5.51 -6.07
CA VAL A 67 1.36 -6.71 -6.69
C VAL A 67 1.19 -6.45 -8.18
N TYR A 68 1.81 -7.30 -8.99
CA TYR A 68 1.72 -7.19 -10.45
C TYR A 68 0.56 -8.01 -10.97
N GLY A 69 -0.37 -7.36 -11.65
CA GLY A 69 -1.55 -8.02 -12.20
C GLY A 69 -2.52 -7.05 -12.86
N ASP A 70 -3.60 -7.61 -13.40
CA ASP A 70 -4.67 -6.88 -14.04
C ASP A 70 -5.97 -7.13 -13.28
N ALA A 71 -6.70 -6.05 -12.95
CA ALA A 71 -7.97 -6.15 -12.23
C ALA A 71 -9.06 -6.92 -13.01
N THR A 72 -8.88 -7.09 -14.33
CA THR A 72 -9.78 -7.88 -15.19
C THR A 72 -9.45 -9.38 -15.19
N LYS A 73 -8.32 -9.78 -14.59
CA LYS A 73 -7.79 -11.15 -14.58
C LYS A 73 -7.58 -11.63 -13.13
N PRO A 74 -8.61 -12.19 -12.49
CA PRO A 74 -8.56 -12.61 -11.09
C PRO A 74 -7.38 -13.54 -10.77
N GLU A 75 -7.00 -14.41 -11.70
CA GLU A 75 -5.88 -15.34 -11.56
C GLU A 75 -4.54 -14.64 -11.25
N THR A 76 -4.43 -13.35 -11.58
CA THR A 76 -3.20 -12.57 -11.36
C THR A 76 -3.08 -12.03 -9.94
N TYR A 77 -4.19 -11.87 -9.20
CA TYR A 77 -4.18 -11.18 -7.90
C TYR A 77 -4.90 -11.91 -6.75
N GLU A 78 -5.69 -12.95 -7.01
CA GLU A 78 -6.47 -13.67 -5.99
C GLU A 78 -5.62 -14.12 -4.80
N LYS A 79 -4.43 -14.68 -5.06
CA LYS A 79 -3.46 -15.13 -4.03
C LYS A 79 -2.95 -14.04 -3.08
N TYR A 80 -3.25 -12.77 -3.33
CA TYR A 80 -2.83 -11.62 -2.50
C TYR A 80 -3.98 -10.99 -1.71
N ILE A 81 -5.22 -11.45 -1.93
CA ILE A 81 -6.41 -10.99 -1.20
C ILE A 81 -6.64 -11.86 0.04
N GLU A 82 -6.18 -13.11 0.03
CA GLU A 82 -6.23 -14.05 1.16
C GLU A 82 -5.32 -13.68 2.34
#